data_AF-A0A429BXU0-F1
#
_entry.id   AF-A0A429BXU0-F1
#
_cell.length_a   1.000
_cell.length_b   1.000
_cell.length_c   1.000
_cell.angle_alpha   90.00
_cell.angle_beta   90.00
_cell.angle_gamma   90.00
#
_symmetry.space_group_name_H-M   'P 1'
#
loop_
_entity.id
_entity.type
_entity.pdbx_description
1 polymer ?
#
loop_
_entity_poly.entity_id
_entity_poly.type
_entity_poly.pdbx_seq_one_letter_code
_entity_poly.pdbx_strand_id
1 'polypeptide(L)'
;MTPIRHNHSDSDAVLDAVRDCVLAVGVRRTTLTDVARRAGVSRMTLYRRWPDVRSLVGDLMTREWVAVATGAMPERRPGTTTRDLMVEGLVAGVRTFRAHPLFQKIVDVDPELLLPYVLDRRGASQMALLALLADAVREGHADGSVRAGHVERQARSLLLIVQSFTLSLRTMTDEDDADLGSDAFLAELRSILERTLTP
;
A
#
# COMPACT_ATOMS: atom_id res chain seq x y z
N MET A 1 9.53 -38.47 4.51
CA MET A 1 10.27 -37.22 4.76
C MET A 1 9.51 -36.11 4.04
N THR A 2 8.54 -35.52 4.74
CA THR A 2 7.55 -34.58 4.20
C THR A 2 8.11 -33.16 4.30
N PRO A 3 8.05 -32.32 3.25
CA PRO A 3 8.65 -31.00 3.29
C PRO A 3 7.86 -30.11 4.25
N ILE A 4 8.64 -29.41 5.07
CA ILE A 4 8.23 -28.69 6.26
C ILE A 4 7.42 -27.43 5.88
N ARG A 5 6.19 -27.34 6.40
CA ARG A 5 5.27 -26.18 6.31
C ARG A 5 5.78 -24.88 7.00
N HIS A 6 7.07 -24.75 7.29
CA HIS A 6 7.62 -23.63 8.09
C HIS A 6 7.99 -22.38 7.25
N ASN A 7 7.94 -22.45 5.92
CA ASN A 7 8.48 -21.36 5.10
C ASN A 7 7.61 -20.09 5.08
N HIS A 8 6.31 -20.22 5.37
CA HIS A 8 5.39 -19.08 5.49
C HIS A 8 5.36 -18.53 6.92
N SER A 9 5.25 -19.38 7.94
CA SER A 9 5.23 -18.96 9.35
C SER A 9 6.51 -18.23 9.76
N ASP A 10 7.68 -18.72 9.33
CA ASP A 10 8.96 -18.10 9.66
C ASP A 10 9.15 -16.78 8.89
N SER A 11 8.59 -16.69 7.68
CA SER A 11 8.55 -15.45 6.91
C SER A 11 7.73 -14.39 7.62
N ASP A 12 6.55 -14.76 8.12
CA ASP A 12 5.65 -13.83 8.79
C ASP A 12 6.25 -13.37 10.12
N ALA A 13 6.85 -14.28 10.90
CA ALA A 13 7.55 -13.93 12.14
C ALA A 13 8.74 -12.98 11.90
N VAL A 14 9.51 -13.19 10.82
CA VAL A 14 10.59 -12.28 10.43
C VAL A 14 10.06 -10.92 10.01
N LEU A 15 8.98 -10.88 9.21
CA LEU A 15 8.35 -9.64 8.77
C LEU A 15 7.77 -8.85 9.96
N ASP A 16 7.21 -9.52 10.96
CA ASP A 16 6.76 -8.89 12.21
C ASP A 16 7.93 -8.36 13.02
N ALA A 17 9.04 -9.10 13.10
CA ALA A 17 10.24 -8.63 13.78
C ALA A 17 10.85 -7.38 13.11
N VAL A 18 10.92 -7.33 11.77
CA VAL A 18 11.40 -6.12 11.08
C VAL A 18 10.40 -4.97 11.22
N ARG A 19 9.09 -5.22 11.22
CA ARG A 19 8.06 -4.21 11.47
C ARG A 19 8.32 -3.52 12.80
N ASP A 20 8.49 -4.29 13.86
CA ASP A 20 8.76 -3.75 15.19
C ASP A 20 10.07 -2.97 15.26
N CYS A 21 11.14 -3.47 14.63
CA CYS A 21 12.42 -2.75 14.56
C CYS A 21 12.27 -1.41 13.83
N VAL A 22 11.58 -1.39 12.69
CA VAL A 22 11.33 -0.16 11.92
C VAL A 22 10.50 0.83 12.72
N LEU A 23 9.44 0.39 13.39
CA LEU A 23 8.63 1.27 14.25
C LEU A 23 9.45 1.86 15.40
N ALA A 24 10.34 1.07 16.00
CA ALA A 24 11.20 1.53 17.08
C ALA A 24 12.22 2.58 16.62
N VAL A 25 13.03 2.28 15.59
CA VAL A 25 14.23 3.09 15.27
C VAL A 25 14.27 3.69 13.87
N GLY A 26 13.26 3.41 13.04
CA GLY A 26 13.28 3.77 11.62
C GLY A 26 14.00 2.72 10.77
N VAL A 27 13.85 2.82 9.45
CA VAL A 27 14.43 1.89 8.49
C VAL A 27 15.95 2.03 8.46
N ARG A 28 16.49 3.25 8.42
CA ARG A 28 17.94 3.48 8.30
C ARG A 28 18.75 2.93 9.47
N ARG A 29 18.15 2.86 10.66
CA ARG A 29 18.80 2.34 11.89
C ARG A 29 18.49 0.88 12.17
N THR A 30 17.62 0.24 11.39
CA THR A 30 17.32 -1.19 11.52
C THR A 30 18.46 -2.02 10.91
N THR A 31 18.88 -3.08 11.60
CA THR A 31 19.89 -4.01 11.10
C THR A 31 19.34 -5.43 10.99
N LEU A 32 19.84 -6.24 10.04
CA LEU A 32 19.48 -7.66 9.94
C LEU A 32 19.85 -8.44 11.21
N THR A 33 20.86 -8.00 11.95
CA THR A 33 21.25 -8.62 13.23
C THR A 33 20.19 -8.37 14.31
N ASP A 34 19.66 -7.15 14.40
CA ASP A 34 18.58 -6.83 15.33
C ASP A 34 17.30 -7.60 15.01
N VAL A 35 16.97 -7.69 13.73
CA VAL A 35 15.81 -8.48 13.28
C VAL A 35 16.00 -9.96 13.57
N ALA A 36 17.19 -10.53 13.31
CA ALA A 36 17.49 -11.93 13.61
C ALA A 36 17.26 -12.26 15.09
N ARG A 37 17.82 -11.42 15.96
CA ARG A 37 17.68 -11.54 17.41
C ARG A 37 16.21 -11.46 17.83
N ARG A 38 15.44 -10.53 17.25
CA ARG A 38 14.02 -10.34 17.58
C ARG A 38 13.13 -11.48 17.07
N ALA A 39 13.40 -11.98 15.86
CA ALA A 39 12.68 -13.09 15.25
C ALA A 39 13.06 -14.47 15.82
N GLY A 40 14.11 -14.54 16.66
CA GLY A 40 14.60 -15.82 17.19
C GLY A 40 15.26 -16.72 16.15
N VAL A 41 15.72 -16.16 15.03
CA VAL A 41 16.34 -16.92 13.92
C VAL A 41 17.82 -16.61 13.78
N SER A 42 18.57 -17.53 13.17
CA SER A 42 19.99 -17.27 12.87
C SER A 42 20.14 -16.17 11.81
N ARG A 43 21.24 -15.39 11.88
CA ARG A 43 21.59 -14.43 10.82
C ARG A 43 21.70 -15.09 9.45
N MET A 44 22.26 -16.30 9.40
CA MET A 44 22.41 -17.07 8.15
C MET A 44 21.05 -17.39 7.52
N THR A 45 20.02 -17.66 8.33
CA THR A 45 18.64 -17.87 7.87
C THR A 45 18.09 -16.62 7.17
N LEU A 46 18.32 -15.44 7.75
CA LEU A 46 17.91 -14.15 7.17
C LEU A 46 18.70 -13.83 5.89
N TYR A 47 20.03 -13.85 5.96
CA TYR A 47 20.90 -13.47 4.83
C TYR A 47 20.68 -14.33 3.58
N ARG A 48 20.28 -15.61 3.74
CA ARG A 48 19.96 -16.48 2.60
C ARG A 48 18.78 -15.97 1.77
N ARG A 49 17.84 -15.26 2.40
CA ARG A 49 16.61 -14.77 1.75
C ARG A 49 16.65 -13.27 1.48
N TRP A 50 17.22 -12.50 2.41
CA TRP A 50 17.34 -11.05 2.31
C TRP A 50 18.81 -10.66 2.42
N PRO A 51 19.46 -10.32 1.28
CA PRO A 51 20.88 -9.94 1.30
C PRO A 51 21.14 -8.67 2.11
N ASP A 52 20.14 -7.80 2.25
CA ASP A 52 20.22 -6.56 3.01
C ASP A 52 18.88 -6.18 3.67
N VAL A 53 18.92 -5.22 4.61
CA VAL A 53 17.73 -4.71 5.31
C VAL A 53 16.72 -4.10 4.35
N ARG A 54 17.16 -3.46 3.26
CA ARG A 54 16.26 -2.79 2.32
C ARG A 54 15.39 -3.81 1.58
N SER A 55 15.95 -4.96 1.20
CA SER A 55 15.19 -6.06 0.60
C SER A 55 14.14 -6.62 1.56
N LEU A 56 14.50 -6.81 2.84
CA LEU A 56 13.58 -7.26 3.87
C LEU A 56 12.46 -6.24 4.15
N VAL A 57 12.80 -4.96 4.22
CA VAL A 57 11.83 -3.88 4.38
C VAL A 57 10.93 -3.78 3.13
N GLY A 58 11.46 -4.01 1.93
CA GLY A 58 10.66 -4.05 0.70
C GLY A 58 9.57 -5.13 0.73
N ASP A 59 9.90 -6.33 1.22
CA ASP A 59 8.93 -7.41 1.41
C ASP A 59 7.91 -7.07 2.50
N LEU A 60 8.36 -6.50 3.63
CA LEU A 60 7.46 -5.98 4.68
C LEU A 60 6.47 -4.97 4.08
N MET A 61 6.96 -3.95 3.38
CA MET A 61 6.13 -2.94 2.76
C MET A 61 5.13 -3.55 1.78
N THR A 62 5.55 -4.53 0.99
CA THR A 62 4.64 -5.23 0.06
C THR A 62 3.53 -5.96 0.81
N ARG A 63 3.86 -6.67 1.90
CA ARG A 63 2.86 -7.33 2.76
C ARG A 63 1.86 -6.32 3.32
N GLU A 64 2.34 -5.25 3.93
CA GLU A 64 1.50 -4.27 4.65
C GLU A 64 0.61 -3.49 3.66
N TRP A 65 1.16 -3.05 2.53
CA TRP A 65 0.40 -2.27 1.54
C TRP A 65 -0.64 -3.10 0.79
N VAL A 66 -0.35 -4.37 0.51
CA VAL A 66 -1.36 -5.29 -0.02
C VAL A 66 -2.46 -5.53 1.02
N ALA A 67 -2.12 -5.74 2.29
CA ALA A 67 -3.10 -5.93 3.36
C ALA A 67 -3.99 -4.70 3.56
N VAL A 68 -3.43 -3.49 3.49
CA VAL A 68 -4.21 -2.24 3.50
C VAL A 68 -5.16 -2.17 2.31
N ALA A 69 -4.68 -2.46 1.10
CA ALA A 69 -5.50 -2.37 -0.10
C ALA A 69 -6.64 -3.40 -0.11
N THR A 70 -6.36 -4.65 0.26
CA THR A 70 -7.39 -5.70 0.29
C THR A 70 -8.35 -5.52 1.46
N GLY A 71 -7.85 -5.13 2.63
CA GLY A 71 -8.69 -4.87 3.82
C GLY A 71 -9.57 -3.62 3.69
N ALA A 72 -9.22 -2.67 2.82
CA ALA A 72 -10.04 -1.49 2.55
C ALA A 72 -11.19 -1.77 1.57
N MET A 73 -11.19 -2.91 0.86
CA MET A 73 -12.26 -3.21 -0.09
C MET A 73 -13.57 -3.52 0.66
N PRO A 74 -14.68 -2.84 0.32
CA PRO A 74 -15.97 -3.15 0.93
C PRO A 74 -16.48 -4.53 0.45
N GLU A 75 -17.33 -5.14 1.27
CA GLU A 75 -18.05 -6.36 0.89
C GLU A 75 -18.95 -6.13 -0.34
N ARG A 76 -18.93 -7.06 -1.30
CA ARG A 76 -19.84 -7.02 -2.44
C ARG A 76 -21.27 -7.28 -1.97
N ARG A 77 -22.14 -6.28 -2.09
CA ARG A 77 -23.57 -6.37 -1.77
C ARG A 77 -24.41 -6.41 -3.04
N PRO A 78 -25.64 -6.96 -3.00
CA PRO A 78 -26.56 -6.90 -4.13
C PRO A 78 -26.78 -5.45 -4.58
N GLY A 79 -26.63 -5.19 -5.88
CA GLY A 79 -26.80 -3.85 -6.47
C GLY A 79 -25.56 -2.96 -6.44
N THR A 80 -24.44 -3.39 -5.82
CA THR A 80 -23.17 -2.65 -5.88
C THR A 80 -22.40 -2.99 -7.14
N THR A 81 -22.00 -1.98 -7.92
CA THR A 81 -21.19 -2.16 -9.13
C THR A 81 -19.70 -2.28 -8.80
N THR A 82 -18.90 -2.79 -9.73
CA THR A 82 -17.44 -2.83 -9.53
C THR A 82 -16.86 -1.43 -9.37
N ARG A 83 -17.35 -0.44 -10.14
CA ARG A 83 -16.97 0.97 -9.96
C ARG A 83 -17.21 1.46 -8.53
N ASP A 84 -18.37 1.14 -7.93
CA ASP A 84 -18.67 1.59 -6.57
C ASP A 84 -17.69 0.97 -5.55
N LEU A 85 -17.38 -0.32 -5.70
CA LEU A 85 -16.37 -1.00 -4.86
C LEU A 85 -14.98 -0.36 -5.02
N MET A 86 -14.59 -0.02 -6.26
CA MET A 86 -13.32 0.64 -6.53
C MET A 86 -13.24 2.02 -5.89
N VAL A 87 -14.26 2.86 -6.05
CA VAL A 87 -14.29 4.23 -5.49
C VAL A 87 -14.22 4.17 -3.96
N GLU A 88 -15.10 3.40 -3.33
CA GLU A 88 -15.14 3.25 -1.88
C GLU A 88 -13.81 2.70 -1.33
N GLY A 89 -13.34 1.61 -1.93
CA GLY A 89 -12.14 0.92 -1.50
C GLY A 89 -10.87 1.75 -1.69
N LEU A 90 -10.77 2.55 -2.75
CA LEU A 90 -9.62 3.44 -2.95
C LEU A 90 -9.60 4.59 -1.94
N VAL A 91 -10.75 5.22 -1.67
CA VAL A 91 -10.85 6.29 -0.66
C VAL A 91 -10.55 5.75 0.74
N ALA A 92 -11.14 4.60 1.10
CA ALA A 92 -10.85 3.91 2.36
C ALA A 92 -9.38 3.47 2.45
N GLY A 93 -8.80 3.03 1.34
CA GLY A 93 -7.39 2.64 1.22
C GLY A 93 -6.46 3.82 1.50
N VAL A 94 -6.70 4.99 0.90
CA VAL A 94 -5.91 6.21 1.18
C VAL A 94 -5.99 6.58 2.65
N ARG A 95 -7.20 6.57 3.24
CA ARG A 95 -7.39 6.87 4.67
C ARG A 95 -6.60 5.90 5.56
N THR A 96 -6.76 4.59 5.33
CA THR A 96 -6.10 3.53 6.11
C THR A 96 -4.58 3.58 5.95
N PHE A 97 -4.09 3.81 4.73
CA PHE A 97 -2.66 3.91 4.45
C PHE A 97 -2.02 5.09 5.17
N ARG A 98 -2.66 6.28 5.13
CA ARG A 98 -2.15 7.48 5.83
C ARG A 98 -2.13 7.33 7.35
N ALA A 99 -3.08 6.56 7.90
CA ALA A 99 -3.12 6.23 9.32
C ALA A 99 -2.15 5.09 9.70
N HIS A 100 -1.51 4.44 8.74
CA HIS A 100 -0.68 3.27 9.01
C HIS A 100 0.62 3.65 9.75
N PRO A 101 0.95 3.00 10.88
CA PRO A 101 2.12 3.38 11.68
C PRO A 101 3.45 3.32 10.92
N LEU A 102 3.64 2.34 10.04
CA LEU A 102 4.86 2.27 9.21
C LEU A 102 4.93 3.42 8.20
N PHE A 103 3.79 3.86 7.65
CA PHE A 103 3.79 4.97 6.70
C PHE A 103 4.17 6.27 7.41
N GLN A 104 3.52 6.55 8.55
CA GLN A 104 3.84 7.70 9.39
C GLN A 104 5.31 7.67 9.81
N LYS A 105 5.82 6.52 10.27
CA LYS A 105 7.23 6.36 10.63
C LYS A 105 8.18 6.69 9.48
N ILE A 106 7.89 6.22 8.25
CA ILE A 106 8.72 6.52 7.08
C ILE A 106 8.66 8.00 6.75
N VAL A 107 7.48 8.62 6.74
CA VAL A 107 7.33 10.05 6.42
C VAL A 107 8.06 10.93 7.45
N ASP A 108 7.98 10.59 8.73
CA ASP A 108 8.54 11.42 9.80
C ASP A 108 10.03 11.18 10.04
N VAL A 109 10.58 9.99 9.74
CA VAL A 109 11.96 9.60 10.10
C VAL A 109 12.85 9.30 8.89
N ASP A 110 12.29 8.73 7.82
CA ASP A 110 13.06 8.26 6.66
C ASP A 110 12.41 8.66 5.31
N PRO A 111 11.98 9.93 5.10
CA PRO A 111 11.14 10.31 3.95
C PRO A 111 11.81 10.09 2.59
N GLU A 112 13.15 10.12 2.53
CA GLU A 112 13.90 9.92 1.28
C GLU A 112 13.75 8.51 0.72
N LEU A 113 13.27 7.56 1.53
CA LEU A 113 12.96 6.20 1.08
C LEU A 113 11.77 6.17 0.10
N LEU A 114 10.92 7.19 0.10
CA LEU A 114 9.78 7.28 -0.81
C LEU A 114 10.18 7.80 -2.19
N LEU A 115 11.23 8.63 -2.28
CA LEU A 115 11.62 9.33 -3.51
C LEU A 115 11.79 8.42 -4.73
N PRO A 116 12.46 7.25 -4.65
CA PRO A 116 12.59 6.38 -5.81
C PRO A 116 11.24 5.90 -6.36
N TYR A 117 10.23 5.74 -5.51
CA TYR A 117 8.90 5.25 -5.89
C TYR A 117 7.97 6.34 -6.44
N VAL A 118 8.38 7.59 -6.30
CA VAL A 118 7.69 8.76 -6.85
C VAL A 118 8.30 9.18 -8.18
N LEU A 119 9.64 9.15 -8.29
CA LEU A 119 10.36 9.82 -9.37
C LEU A 119 11.14 8.89 -10.31
N ASP A 120 11.55 7.70 -9.87
CA ASP A 120 12.53 6.89 -10.59
C ASP A 120 11.97 5.56 -11.10
N ARG A 121 11.34 4.78 -10.22
CA ARG A 121 10.94 3.39 -10.52
C ARG A 121 9.70 2.93 -9.76
N ARG A 122 9.06 1.87 -10.26
CA ARG A 122 8.00 1.16 -9.53
C ARG A 122 8.57 0.10 -8.59
N GLY A 123 8.08 0.05 -7.36
CA GLY A 123 8.40 -0.98 -6.37
C GLY A 123 7.50 -2.22 -6.47
N ALA A 124 7.87 -3.29 -5.73
CA ALA A 124 7.08 -4.53 -5.66
C ALA A 124 5.64 -4.29 -5.18
N SER A 125 5.46 -3.44 -4.16
CA SER A 125 4.14 -3.02 -3.68
C SER A 125 3.32 -2.32 -4.76
N GLN A 126 3.88 -1.33 -5.47
CA GLN A 126 3.17 -0.65 -6.56
C GLN A 126 2.82 -1.63 -7.70
N MET A 127 3.70 -2.60 -8.01
CA MET A 127 3.38 -3.62 -9.01
C MET A 127 2.22 -4.52 -8.56
N ALA A 128 2.18 -4.93 -7.29
CA ALA A 128 1.08 -5.72 -6.73
C ALA A 128 -0.25 -4.92 -6.74
N LEU A 129 -0.22 -3.66 -6.32
CA LEU A 129 -1.39 -2.78 -6.35
C LEU A 129 -1.90 -2.52 -7.78
N LEU A 130 -0.99 -2.36 -8.75
CA LEU A 130 -1.37 -2.22 -10.16
C LEU A 130 -2.03 -3.47 -10.71
N ALA A 131 -1.64 -4.67 -10.27
CA ALA A 131 -2.30 -5.91 -10.67
C ALA A 131 -3.74 -5.94 -10.15
N LEU A 132 -3.95 -5.64 -8.86
CA LEU A 132 -5.29 -5.54 -8.26
C LEU A 132 -6.17 -4.51 -8.97
N LEU A 133 -5.63 -3.32 -9.25
CA LEU A 133 -6.33 -2.27 -9.98
C LEU A 133 -6.68 -2.68 -11.41
N ALA A 134 -5.77 -3.37 -12.11
CA ALA A 134 -6.02 -3.83 -13.47
C ALA A 134 -7.14 -4.89 -13.50
N ASP A 135 -7.17 -5.80 -12.52
CA ASP A 135 -8.23 -6.80 -12.40
C ASP A 135 -9.59 -6.14 -12.12
N ALA A 136 -9.64 -5.19 -11.18
CA ALA A 136 -10.86 -4.43 -10.91
C ALA A 136 -11.35 -3.62 -12.12
N VAL A 137 -10.44 -3.03 -12.91
CA VAL A 137 -10.81 -2.35 -14.17
C VAL A 137 -11.38 -3.33 -15.20
N ARG A 138 -10.82 -4.54 -15.32
CA ARG A 138 -11.37 -5.58 -16.22
C ARG A 138 -12.77 -6.02 -15.77
N GLU A 139 -12.97 -6.21 -14.48
CA GLU A 139 -14.30 -6.50 -13.91
C GLU A 139 -15.29 -5.37 -14.18
N GLY A 140 -14.87 -4.11 -13.98
CA GLY A 140 -15.69 -2.94 -14.26
C GLY A 140 -16.01 -2.72 -15.75
N HIS A 141 -15.12 -3.14 -16.65
CA HIS A 141 -15.45 -3.18 -18.08
C HIS A 141 -16.47 -4.28 -18.39
N ALA A 142 -16.36 -5.44 -17.73
CA ALA A 142 -17.24 -6.58 -17.96
C ALA A 142 -18.68 -6.34 -17.45
N ASP A 143 -18.83 -5.65 -16.30
CA ASP A 143 -20.14 -5.26 -15.77
C ASP A 143 -20.68 -3.93 -16.32
N GLY A 144 -19.91 -3.25 -17.18
CA GLY A 144 -20.26 -2.00 -17.82
C GLY A 144 -20.26 -0.78 -16.91
N SER A 145 -19.81 -0.91 -15.64
CA SER A 145 -19.77 0.19 -14.68
C SER A 145 -18.57 1.10 -14.83
N VAL A 146 -17.51 0.65 -15.51
CA VAL A 146 -16.30 1.44 -15.80
C VAL A 146 -16.19 1.72 -17.28
N ARG A 147 -15.88 2.96 -17.65
CA ARG A 147 -15.68 3.38 -19.04
C ARG A 147 -14.68 2.51 -19.77
N ALA A 148 -14.99 2.20 -21.03
CA ALA A 148 -14.07 1.48 -21.90
C ALA A 148 -12.73 2.22 -22.06
N GLY A 149 -11.64 1.46 -22.08
CA GLY A 149 -10.31 2.01 -22.22
C GLY A 149 -9.20 0.96 -22.14
N HIS A 150 -7.96 1.43 -22.22
CA HIS A 150 -6.79 0.59 -22.00
C HIS A 150 -6.62 0.33 -20.49
N VAL A 151 -6.82 -0.92 -20.09
CA VAL A 151 -6.85 -1.36 -18.68
C VAL A 151 -5.64 -0.86 -17.89
N GLU A 152 -4.44 -1.11 -18.38
CA GLU A 152 -3.19 -0.76 -17.69
C GLU A 152 -3.00 0.76 -17.58
N ARG A 153 -3.51 1.54 -18.54
CA ARG A 153 -3.48 3.01 -18.47
C ARG A 153 -4.43 3.50 -17.39
N GLN A 154 -5.64 2.95 -17.31
CA GLN A 154 -6.60 3.29 -16.25
C GLN A 154 -6.05 2.91 -14.88
N ALA A 155 -5.56 1.69 -14.69
CA ALA A 155 -4.96 1.23 -13.44
C ALA A 155 -3.80 2.13 -12.98
N ARG A 156 -2.89 2.50 -13.89
CA ARG A 156 -1.78 3.42 -13.57
C ARG A 156 -2.26 4.83 -13.24
N SER A 157 -3.29 5.33 -13.92
CA SER A 157 -3.86 6.64 -13.65
C SER A 157 -4.52 6.68 -12.27
N LEU A 158 -5.26 5.63 -11.92
CA LEU A 158 -5.85 5.47 -10.58
C LEU A 158 -4.75 5.44 -9.51
N LEU A 159 -3.67 4.68 -9.73
CA LEU A 159 -2.54 4.65 -8.80
C LEU A 159 -1.91 6.04 -8.62
N LEU A 160 -1.68 6.79 -9.70
CA LEU A 160 -1.13 8.14 -9.64
C LEU A 160 -2.02 9.09 -8.83
N ILE A 161 -3.34 9.01 -9.03
CA ILE A 161 -4.33 9.81 -8.28
C ILE A 161 -4.27 9.46 -6.79
N VAL A 162 -4.44 8.18 -6.41
CA VAL A 162 -4.46 7.83 -4.98
C VAL A 162 -3.11 8.04 -4.31
N GLN A 163 -2.01 7.87 -5.05
CA GLN A 163 -0.65 8.11 -4.56
C GLN A 163 -0.43 9.60 -4.23
N SER A 164 -0.94 10.53 -5.04
CA SER A 164 -0.81 11.96 -4.74
C SER A 164 -1.55 12.35 -3.46
N PHE A 165 -2.77 11.86 -3.26
CA PHE A 165 -3.53 12.07 -2.03
C PHE A 165 -2.91 11.35 -0.83
N THR A 166 -2.23 10.22 -1.04
CA THR A 166 -1.54 9.51 0.04
C THR A 166 -0.31 10.28 0.52
N LEU A 167 0.51 10.79 -0.40
CA LEU A 167 1.81 11.37 -0.09
C LEU A 167 1.76 12.86 0.22
N SER A 168 0.89 13.61 -0.46
CA SER A 168 0.93 15.08 -0.43
C SER A 168 -0.24 15.72 0.33
N LEU A 169 -1.28 14.96 0.72
CA LEU A 169 -2.46 15.55 1.35
C LEU A 169 -2.13 16.32 2.63
N ARG A 170 -1.16 15.86 3.44
CA ARG A 170 -0.72 16.58 4.66
C ARG A 170 -0.26 18.01 4.37
N THR A 171 0.29 18.29 3.20
CA THR A 171 0.78 19.64 2.86
C THR A 171 -0.33 20.55 2.30
N MET A 172 -1.51 20.00 2.03
CA MET A 172 -2.64 20.71 1.42
C MET A 172 -3.77 21.02 2.42
N THR A 173 -3.71 20.47 3.64
CA THR A 173 -4.73 20.65 4.67
C THR A 173 -4.39 21.78 5.63
N ASP A 174 -5.42 22.51 6.08
CA ASP A 174 -5.32 23.50 7.18
C ASP A 174 -6.15 23.01 8.39
N GLU A 175 -5.57 23.05 9.59
CA GLU A 175 -6.24 22.53 10.80
C GLU A 175 -7.40 23.44 11.27
N ASP A 176 -7.35 24.72 10.94
CA ASP A 176 -8.32 25.73 11.36
C ASP A 176 -9.49 25.91 10.36
N ASP A 177 -9.43 25.26 9.20
CA ASP A 177 -10.46 25.34 8.15
C ASP A 177 -11.03 23.95 7.85
N ALA A 178 -12.30 23.75 8.21
CA ALA A 178 -13.00 22.48 8.01
C ALA A 178 -13.13 22.09 6.52
N ASP A 179 -13.21 23.06 5.61
CA ASP A 179 -13.28 22.82 4.17
C ASP A 179 -11.91 22.45 3.57
N LEU A 180 -10.83 22.70 4.31
CA LEU A 180 -9.46 22.26 3.99
C LEU A 180 -9.02 21.08 4.87
N GLY A 181 -9.96 20.38 5.50
CA GLY A 181 -9.69 19.18 6.27
C GLY A 181 -9.41 17.95 5.39
N SER A 182 -8.77 16.92 5.97
CA SER A 182 -8.50 15.66 5.25
C SER A 182 -9.77 15.00 4.71
N ASP A 183 -10.90 15.07 5.42
CA ASP A 183 -12.15 14.46 4.96
C ASP A 183 -12.77 15.20 3.76
N ALA A 184 -12.64 16.53 3.70
CA ALA A 184 -13.08 17.31 2.54
C ALA A 184 -12.30 16.92 1.28
N PHE A 185 -10.97 16.80 1.38
CA PHE A 185 -10.16 16.32 0.26
C PHE A 185 -10.43 14.85 -0.10
N LEU A 186 -10.77 13.99 0.86
CA LEU A 186 -11.17 12.61 0.55
C LEU A 186 -12.54 12.54 -0.14
N ALA A 187 -13.44 13.49 0.13
CA ALA A 187 -14.68 13.65 -0.64
C ALA A 187 -14.39 14.14 -2.07
N GLU A 188 -13.43 15.04 -2.26
CA GLU A 188 -12.97 15.43 -3.60
C GLU A 188 -12.31 14.26 -4.37
N LEU A 189 -11.48 13.46 -3.68
CA LEU A 189 -10.91 12.24 -4.27
C LEU A 189 -12.01 11.30 -4.79
N ARG A 190 -13.08 11.08 -4.01
CA ARG A 190 -14.23 10.31 -4.44
C ARG A 190 -14.84 10.85 -5.74
N SER A 191 -15.14 12.15 -5.78
CA SER A 191 -15.69 12.82 -6.96
C SER A 191 -14.79 12.65 -8.19
N ILE A 192 -13.48 12.81 -8.03
CA ILE A 192 -12.48 12.60 -9.09
C ILE A 192 -12.51 11.16 -9.60
N LEU A 193 -12.53 10.17 -8.69
CA LEU A 193 -12.56 8.75 -9.06
C LEU A 193 -13.85 8.37 -9.78
N GLU A 194 -15.01 8.80 -9.27
CA GLU A 194 -16.31 8.56 -9.89
C GLU A 194 -16.36 9.10 -11.32
N ARG A 195 -15.95 10.36 -11.51
CA ARG A 195 -15.91 10.99 -12.84
C ARG A 195 -14.90 10.32 -13.77
N THR A 196 -13.76 9.90 -13.23
CA THR A 196 -12.70 9.24 -14.02
C THR A 196 -13.13 7.85 -14.49
N LEU A 197 -13.97 7.15 -13.74
CA LEU A 197 -14.40 5.79 -14.03
C LEU A 197 -15.72 5.70 -14.78
N THR A 198 -16.61 6.69 -14.67
CA THR A 198 -17.95 6.65 -15.28
C THR A 198 -17.88 6.50 -16.82
N PRO A 199 -18.66 5.56 -17.41
CA PRO A 199 -18.76 5.32 -18.86
C PRO A 199 -19.00 6.55 -19.73
#